data_AF-A0A0L0BMF4-F1
#
_entry.id   AF-A0A0L0BMF4-F1
#
_cell.length_a   1.000
_cell.length_b   1.000
_cell.length_c   1.000
_cell.angle_alpha   90.00
_cell.angle_beta   90.00
_cell.angle_gamma   90.00
#
_symmetry.space_group_name_H-M   'P 1'
#
loop_
_entity.id
_entity.type
_entity.pdbx_description
1 polymer ?
#
loop_
_entity_poly.entity_id
_entity_poly.type
_entity_poly.pdbx_seq_one_letter_code
_entity_poly.pdbx_strand_id
1 'polypeptide(L)'
;MIQQQRQRIEQAVTEMINDMDKTHLRKMQTDMHLCAAKCCQDTSASVDSVQRCVDRCSQPLTRAQNYVQHELGEFQGRLQRCVMQCNDDIKVKMPANPSEDDIAKFTDQFERCAVKCVDKHVGLIPSMMKTMKSVLAKGPEAIPQRKRIEKAVSEMIHDMYKSHLRKMQSNMHLCAVNCCDDLGHRPTLENVQSCIEDCAAPLLRAQDYIQHELGLFQSNLQNCVMQCDDNVRSDVPMNTHESDISKYRYQYECCTMKCVDKYIGLIPSMMRSIKTVLANGPNDIKQA
;
A
#
# COMPACT_ATOMS: atom_id res chain seq x y z
N MET A 1 -5.12 -17.81 -35.50
CA MET A 1 -4.95 -18.74 -34.35
C MET A 1 -4.18 -18.18 -33.15
N ILE A 2 -3.45 -17.07 -33.31
CA ILE A 2 -2.63 -16.48 -32.25
C ILE A 2 -3.41 -16.05 -31.00
N GLN A 3 -4.64 -15.54 -31.14
CA GLN A 3 -5.49 -15.17 -29.99
C GLN A 3 -5.81 -16.38 -29.10
N GLN A 4 -6.06 -17.54 -29.69
CA GLN A 4 -6.30 -18.79 -28.95
C GLN A 4 -5.05 -19.24 -28.18
N GLN A 5 -3.87 -19.08 -28.79
CA GLN A 5 -2.60 -19.41 -28.13
C GLN A 5 -2.29 -18.47 -26.96
N ARG A 6 -2.60 -17.18 -27.11
CA ARG A 6 -2.53 -16.20 -26.03
C ARG A 6 -3.43 -16.58 -24.86
N GLN A 7 -4.69 -16.92 -25.12
CA GLN A 7 -5.63 -17.37 -24.09
C GLN A 7 -5.16 -18.63 -23.36
N ARG A 8 -4.59 -19.62 -24.07
CA ARG A 8 -4.03 -20.84 -23.46
C ARG A 8 -2.94 -20.51 -22.43
N ILE A 9 -2.05 -19.57 -22.75
CA ILE A 9 -0.98 -19.15 -21.84
C ILE A 9 -1.55 -18.39 -20.64
N GLU A 10 -2.46 -17.44 -20.89
CA GLU A 10 -3.11 -16.67 -19.82
C GLU A 10 -3.87 -17.58 -18.84
N GLN A 11 -4.57 -18.61 -19.34
CA GLN A 11 -5.24 -19.61 -18.52
C GLN A 11 -4.24 -20.43 -17.71
N ALA A 12 -3.20 -21.00 -18.34
CA ALA A 12 -2.22 -21.84 -17.65
C ALA A 12 -1.44 -21.07 -16.56
N VAL A 13 -1.11 -19.79 -16.81
CA VAL A 13 -0.47 -18.92 -15.83
C VAL A 13 -1.44 -18.60 -14.68
N THR A 14 -2.70 -18.29 -14.99
CA THR A 14 -3.75 -18.02 -13.99
C THR A 14 -3.99 -19.22 -13.08
N GLU A 15 -4.11 -20.42 -13.65
CA GLU A 15 -4.28 -21.67 -12.90
C GLU A 15 -3.09 -21.92 -11.96
N MET A 16 -1.87 -21.72 -12.46
CA MET A 16 -0.66 -21.85 -11.67
C MET A 16 -0.63 -20.85 -10.50
N ILE A 17 -0.97 -19.58 -10.73
CA ILE A 17 -1.02 -18.55 -9.68
C ILE A 17 -2.08 -18.91 -8.64
N ASN A 18 -3.27 -19.33 -9.07
CA ASN A 18 -4.35 -19.73 -8.18
C ASN A 18 -3.98 -20.93 -7.30
N ASP A 19 -3.24 -21.90 -7.84
CA ASP A 19 -2.77 -23.03 -7.06
C ASP A 19 -1.67 -22.62 -6.07
N MET A 20 -0.70 -21.79 -6.47
CA MET A 20 0.33 -21.25 -5.56
C MET A 20 -0.28 -20.41 -4.44
N ASP A 21 -1.31 -19.61 -4.76
CA ASP A 21 -2.09 -18.85 -3.80
C ASP A 21 -2.67 -19.77 -2.72
N LYS A 22 -3.47 -20.75 -3.14
CA LYS A 22 -4.15 -21.70 -2.25
C LYS A 22 -3.20 -22.56 -1.43
N THR A 23 -2.07 -22.95 -2.00
CA THR A 23 -1.15 -23.91 -1.36
C THR A 23 -0.08 -23.26 -0.48
N HIS A 24 0.35 -22.02 -0.79
CA HIS A 24 1.47 -21.40 -0.11
C HIS A 24 1.24 -19.94 0.28
N LEU A 25 0.72 -19.09 -0.61
CA LEU A 25 0.67 -17.64 -0.33
C LEU A 25 -0.38 -17.29 0.72
N ARG A 26 -1.55 -17.94 0.74
CA ARG A 26 -2.58 -17.72 1.77
C ARG A 26 -2.07 -18.04 3.17
N LYS A 27 -1.27 -19.10 3.31
CA LYS A 27 -0.65 -19.45 4.59
C LYS A 27 0.36 -18.39 5.01
N MET A 28 1.20 -17.92 4.10
CA MET A 28 2.14 -16.83 4.37
C MET A 28 1.42 -15.52 4.75
N GLN A 29 0.30 -15.20 4.09
CA GLN A 29 -0.55 -14.05 4.45
C GLN A 29 -1.14 -14.20 5.85
N THR A 30 -1.65 -15.39 6.18
CA THR A 30 -2.18 -15.72 7.51
C THR A 30 -1.12 -15.56 8.59
N ASP A 31 0.06 -16.14 8.39
CA ASP A 31 1.18 -16.06 9.32
C ASP A 31 1.65 -14.60 9.50
N MET A 32 1.72 -13.83 8.40
CA MET A 32 2.03 -12.40 8.44
C MET A 32 1.00 -11.63 9.28
N HIS A 33 -0.29 -11.82 9.03
CA HIS A 33 -1.35 -11.10 9.73
C HIS A 33 -1.45 -11.51 11.20
N LEU A 34 -1.28 -12.78 11.54
CA LEU A 34 -1.18 -13.23 12.93
C LEU A 34 0.03 -12.61 13.64
N CYS A 35 1.19 -12.56 12.99
CA CYS A 35 2.38 -11.89 13.51
C CYS A 35 2.11 -10.41 13.77
N ALA A 36 1.53 -9.71 12.78
CA ALA A 36 1.22 -8.28 12.89
C ALA A 36 0.17 -7.99 13.96
N ALA A 37 -0.87 -8.83 14.09
CA ALA A 37 -1.87 -8.72 15.15
C ALA A 37 -1.22 -8.79 16.54
N LYS A 38 -0.29 -9.72 16.75
CA LYS A 38 0.48 -9.86 18.01
C LYS A 38 1.36 -8.62 18.26
N CYS A 39 2.01 -8.08 17.23
CA CYS A 39 2.77 -6.83 17.35
C CYS A 39 1.87 -5.68 17.84
N CYS A 40 0.65 -5.56 17.31
CA CYS A 40 -0.29 -4.50 17.67
C CYS A 40 -0.89 -4.68 19.08
N GLN A 41 -0.97 -5.92 19.58
CA GLN A 41 -1.46 -6.24 20.92
C GLN A 41 -0.46 -5.91 22.04
N ASP A 42 0.82 -5.73 21.72
CA ASP A 42 1.82 -5.29 22.70
C ASP A 42 1.57 -3.83 23.08
N THR A 43 0.86 -3.63 24.19
CA THR A 43 0.58 -2.31 24.76
C THR A 43 1.77 -1.71 25.50
N SER A 44 2.87 -2.44 25.71
CA SER A 44 4.06 -1.90 26.37
C SER A 44 5.01 -1.24 25.37
N ALA A 45 5.07 -1.76 24.14
CA ALA A 45 5.94 -1.28 23.07
C ALA A 45 5.64 0.17 22.64
N SER A 46 6.66 0.91 22.18
CA SER A 46 6.46 2.20 21.52
C SER A 46 5.80 2.02 20.14
N VAL A 47 5.12 3.07 19.62
CA VAL A 47 4.49 3.03 18.28
C VAL A 47 5.52 2.61 17.24
N ASP A 48 6.70 3.15 17.41
CA ASP A 48 7.83 2.93 16.57
C ASP A 48 8.36 1.48 16.61
N SER A 49 8.33 0.85 17.78
CA SER A 49 8.67 -0.57 17.88
C SER A 49 7.63 -1.45 17.20
N VAL A 50 6.34 -1.17 17.41
CA VAL A 50 5.23 -1.91 16.79
C VAL A 50 5.31 -1.84 15.28
N GLN A 51 5.52 -0.66 14.69
CA GLN A 51 5.65 -0.54 13.24
C GLN A 51 6.80 -1.40 12.69
N ARG A 52 7.99 -1.37 13.32
CA ARG A 52 9.12 -2.25 12.91
C ARG A 52 8.77 -3.73 13.04
N CYS A 53 7.94 -4.09 14.01
CA CYS A 53 7.49 -5.46 14.21
C CYS A 53 6.59 -5.89 13.05
N VAL A 54 5.57 -5.08 12.72
CA VAL A 54 4.68 -5.32 11.58
C VAL A 54 5.46 -5.36 10.25
N ASP A 55 6.40 -4.43 10.04
CA ASP A 55 7.25 -4.41 8.84
C ASP A 55 8.11 -5.68 8.71
N ARG A 56 8.54 -6.28 9.83
CA ARG A 56 9.27 -7.56 9.82
C ARG A 56 8.35 -8.72 9.50
N CYS A 57 7.11 -8.69 9.98
CA CYS A 57 6.12 -9.74 9.69
C CYS A 57 5.83 -9.85 8.18
N SER A 58 5.85 -8.74 7.43
CA SER A 58 5.53 -8.72 6.00
C SER A 58 6.68 -9.15 5.08
N GLN A 59 7.94 -9.05 5.53
CA GLN A 59 9.09 -9.36 4.68
C GLN A 59 9.04 -10.73 4.01
N PRO A 60 8.64 -11.82 4.69
CA PRO A 60 8.58 -13.13 4.05
C PRO A 60 7.62 -13.18 2.87
N LEU A 61 6.42 -12.62 3.04
CA LEU A 61 5.42 -12.53 1.99
C LEU A 61 5.91 -11.65 0.83
N THR A 62 6.50 -10.49 1.12
CA THR A 62 7.04 -9.60 0.08
C THR A 62 8.15 -10.28 -0.73
N ARG A 63 9.07 -11.00 -0.07
CA ARG A 63 10.14 -11.76 -0.76
C ARG A 63 9.55 -12.86 -1.66
N ALA A 64 8.58 -13.60 -1.15
CA ALA A 64 7.85 -14.62 -1.90
C ALA A 64 7.16 -14.03 -3.14
N GLN A 65 6.44 -12.92 -2.99
CA GLN A 65 5.76 -12.23 -4.08
C GLN A 65 6.75 -11.73 -5.14
N ASN A 66 7.85 -11.08 -4.72
CA ASN A 66 8.90 -10.60 -5.63
C ASN A 66 9.53 -11.75 -6.42
N TYR A 67 9.77 -12.89 -5.77
CA TYR A 67 10.33 -14.06 -6.43
C TYR A 67 9.36 -14.64 -7.48
N VAL A 68 8.08 -14.80 -7.14
CA VAL A 68 7.06 -15.27 -8.11
C VAL A 68 6.93 -14.31 -9.29
N GLN A 69 6.89 -13.00 -9.04
CA GLN A 69 6.84 -11.98 -10.09
C GLN A 69 8.07 -12.04 -11.00
N HIS A 70 9.26 -12.21 -10.43
CA HIS A 70 10.50 -12.34 -11.19
C HIS A 70 10.49 -13.55 -12.12
N GLU A 71 10.13 -14.73 -11.61
CA GLU A 71 10.09 -15.96 -12.40
C GLU A 71 9.02 -15.91 -13.51
N LEU A 72 7.86 -15.31 -13.21
CA LEU A 72 6.83 -15.04 -14.22
C LEU A 72 7.33 -14.09 -15.30
N GLY A 73 8.04 -13.02 -14.93
CA GLY A 73 8.67 -12.09 -15.87
C GLY A 73 9.70 -12.78 -16.76
N GLU A 74 10.56 -13.63 -16.19
CA GLU A 74 11.54 -14.42 -16.95
C GLU A 74 10.86 -15.43 -17.90
N PHE A 75 9.76 -16.04 -17.48
CA PHE A 75 8.95 -16.91 -18.33
C PHE A 75 8.34 -16.14 -19.51
N GLN A 76 7.67 -15.01 -19.24
CA GLN A 76 7.08 -14.15 -20.25
C GLN A 76 8.13 -13.62 -21.23
N GLY A 77 9.29 -13.16 -20.73
CA GLY A 77 10.38 -12.67 -21.55
C GLY A 77 10.95 -13.74 -22.49
N ARG A 78 11.12 -14.98 -22.01
CA ARG A 78 11.57 -16.09 -22.86
C ARG A 78 10.54 -16.44 -23.94
N LEU A 79 9.25 -16.45 -23.59
CA LEU A 79 8.18 -16.69 -24.54
C LEU A 79 8.11 -15.60 -25.61
N GLN A 80 8.16 -14.32 -25.22
CA GLN A 80 8.14 -13.19 -26.15
C GLN A 80 9.34 -13.26 -27.11
N ARG A 81 10.55 -13.55 -26.61
CA ARG A 81 11.73 -13.75 -27.45
C ARG A 81 11.55 -14.92 -28.44
N CYS A 82 10.93 -16.02 -28.02
CA CYS A 82 10.63 -17.14 -28.92
C CYS A 82 9.71 -16.71 -30.08
N VAL A 83 8.63 -15.99 -29.79
CA VAL A 83 7.70 -15.52 -30.83
C VAL A 83 8.33 -14.44 -31.72
N MET A 84 9.16 -13.56 -31.16
CA MET A 84 9.91 -12.58 -31.96
C MET A 84 10.89 -13.26 -32.91
N GLN A 85 11.59 -14.32 -32.47
CA GLN A 85 12.46 -15.11 -33.34
C GLN A 85 11.68 -15.70 -34.52
N CYS A 86 10.47 -16.21 -34.29
CA CYS A 86 9.61 -16.66 -35.38
C CYS A 86 9.34 -15.55 -36.41
N ASN A 87 9.11 -14.31 -35.97
CA ASN A 87 8.87 -13.19 -36.86
C ASN A 87 10.13 -12.86 -37.67
N ASP A 88 11.29 -12.80 -37.01
CA ASP A 88 12.55 -12.47 -37.66
C ASP A 88 12.96 -13.54 -38.68
N ASP A 89 12.78 -14.83 -38.36
CA ASP A 89 13.01 -15.94 -39.30
C ASP A 89 12.13 -15.85 -40.54
N ILE A 90 10.92 -15.29 -40.42
CA ILE A 90 9.99 -15.09 -41.53
C ILE A 90 10.39 -13.88 -42.36
N LYS A 91 10.74 -12.75 -41.73
CA LYS A 91 11.23 -11.56 -42.43
C LYS A 91 12.47 -11.83 -43.29
N VAL A 92 13.39 -12.67 -42.79
CA VAL A 92 14.59 -13.07 -43.55
C VAL A 92 14.23 -13.84 -44.82
N LYS A 93 13.11 -14.58 -44.82
CA LYS A 93 12.68 -15.40 -45.96
C LYS A 93 11.71 -14.70 -46.91
N MET A 94 11.08 -13.62 -46.46
CA MET A 94 10.06 -12.91 -47.23
C MET A 94 10.72 -12.08 -48.35
N PRO A 95 10.25 -12.18 -49.60
CA PRO A 95 10.79 -11.38 -50.70
C PRO A 95 10.45 -9.89 -50.51
N ALA A 96 11.25 -9.01 -51.13
CA ALA A 96 11.09 -7.55 -51.00
C ALA A 96 9.73 -7.02 -51.50
N ASN A 97 9.14 -7.69 -52.50
CA ASN A 97 7.80 -7.42 -53.02
C ASN A 97 6.98 -8.72 -52.95
N PRO A 98 6.37 -9.03 -51.79
CA PRO A 98 5.63 -10.28 -51.62
C PRO A 98 4.27 -10.23 -52.34
N SER A 99 3.91 -11.34 -52.98
CA SER A 99 2.56 -11.55 -53.49
C SER A 99 1.57 -11.88 -52.36
N GLU A 100 0.26 -11.83 -52.62
CA GLU A 100 -0.74 -12.26 -51.65
C GLU A 100 -0.53 -13.73 -51.20
N ASP A 101 -0.12 -14.60 -52.13
CA ASP A 101 0.19 -16.00 -51.82
C ASP A 101 1.43 -16.14 -50.93
N ASP A 102 2.46 -15.31 -51.14
CA ASP A 102 3.64 -15.27 -50.27
C ASP A 102 3.25 -14.80 -48.86
N ILE A 103 2.44 -13.74 -48.76
CA ILE A 103 1.95 -13.21 -47.48
C ILE A 103 1.18 -14.30 -46.73
N ALA A 104 0.26 -15.00 -47.40
CA ALA A 104 -0.52 -16.09 -46.79
C ALA A 104 0.38 -17.24 -46.32
N LYS A 105 1.33 -17.68 -47.15
CA LYS A 105 2.28 -18.76 -46.83
C LYS A 105 3.19 -18.42 -45.65
N PHE A 106 3.74 -17.20 -45.60
CA PHE A 106 4.62 -16.77 -44.53
C PHE A 106 3.85 -16.48 -43.23
N THR A 107 2.59 -16.05 -43.33
CA THR A 107 1.69 -15.94 -42.18
C THR A 107 1.41 -17.31 -41.55
N ASP A 108 1.08 -18.33 -42.35
CA ASP A 108 0.88 -19.71 -41.84
C ASP A 108 2.16 -20.27 -41.20
N GLN A 109 3.34 -20.04 -41.80
CA GLN A 109 4.62 -20.44 -41.20
C GLN A 109 4.89 -19.74 -39.86
N PHE A 110 4.62 -18.44 -39.77
CA PHE A 110 4.72 -17.70 -38.53
C PHE A 110 3.78 -18.28 -37.46
N GLU A 111 2.50 -18.53 -37.81
CA GLU A 111 1.53 -19.10 -36.88
C GLU A 111 1.97 -20.48 -36.36
N ARG A 112 2.47 -21.37 -37.22
CA ARG A 112 2.99 -22.69 -36.82
C ARG A 112 4.20 -22.58 -35.90
N CYS A 113 5.10 -21.64 -36.16
CA CYS A 113 6.25 -21.38 -35.30
C CYS A 113 5.81 -20.86 -33.92
N ALA A 114 4.88 -19.90 -33.90
CA ALA A 114 4.33 -19.36 -32.67
C ALA A 114 3.63 -20.44 -31.83
N VAL A 115 2.86 -21.35 -32.45
CA VAL A 115 2.24 -22.50 -31.76
C VAL A 115 3.30 -23.38 -31.10
N LYS A 116 4.40 -23.70 -31.79
CA LYS A 116 5.51 -24.48 -31.20
C LYS A 116 6.17 -23.77 -30.02
N CYS A 117 6.33 -22.45 -30.09
CA CYS A 117 6.81 -21.65 -28.96
C CYS A 117 5.86 -21.78 -27.77
N VAL A 118 4.56 -21.61 -27.99
CA VAL A 118 3.55 -21.73 -26.93
C VAL A 118 3.54 -23.12 -26.32
N ASP A 119 3.49 -24.19 -27.12
CA ASP A 119 3.46 -25.57 -26.61
C ASP A 119 4.72 -25.91 -25.79
N LYS A 120 5.89 -25.48 -26.27
CA LYS A 120 7.16 -25.62 -25.53
C LYS A 120 7.09 -24.91 -24.18
N HIS A 121 6.63 -23.66 -24.16
CA HIS A 121 6.61 -22.85 -22.94
C HIS A 121 5.53 -23.30 -21.96
N VAL A 122 4.33 -23.68 -22.42
CA VAL A 122 3.30 -24.30 -21.58
C VAL A 122 3.83 -25.58 -20.91
N GLY A 123 4.60 -26.39 -21.63
CA GLY A 123 5.25 -27.57 -21.06
C GLY A 123 6.27 -27.30 -19.94
N LEU A 124 6.80 -26.06 -19.83
CA LEU A 124 7.75 -25.67 -18.77
C LEU A 124 7.06 -25.20 -17.48
N ILE A 125 5.78 -24.82 -17.55
CA ILE A 125 5.02 -24.28 -16.41
C ILE A 125 5.03 -25.23 -15.21
N PRO A 126 4.78 -26.55 -15.35
CA PRO A 126 4.77 -27.46 -14.20
C PRO A 126 6.12 -27.54 -13.46
N SER A 127 7.22 -27.52 -14.21
CA SER A 127 8.57 -27.56 -13.62
C SER A 127 8.89 -26.26 -12.89
N MET A 128 8.55 -25.12 -13.51
CA MET A 128 8.74 -23.79 -12.90
C MET A 128 7.94 -23.68 -11.60
N MET A 129 6.67 -24.06 -11.64
CA MET A 129 5.76 -24.08 -10.49
C MET A 129 6.32 -24.94 -9.35
N LYS A 130 6.83 -26.15 -9.65
CA LYS A 130 7.45 -27.02 -8.65
C LYS A 130 8.65 -26.37 -7.97
N THR A 131 9.51 -25.71 -8.74
CA THR A 131 10.67 -24.96 -8.21
C THR A 131 10.19 -23.82 -7.31
N MET A 132 9.19 -23.03 -7.75
CA MET A 132 8.67 -21.93 -6.95
C MET A 132 8.11 -22.40 -5.61
N LYS A 133 7.25 -23.42 -5.62
CA LYS A 133 6.73 -24.02 -4.39
C LYS A 133 7.83 -24.48 -3.44
N SER A 134 8.90 -25.07 -3.97
CA SER A 134 10.05 -25.53 -3.17
C SER A 134 10.80 -24.38 -2.51
N VAL A 135 10.97 -23.25 -3.21
CA VAL A 135 11.62 -22.05 -2.67
C VAL A 135 10.73 -21.40 -1.61
N LEU A 136 9.43 -21.26 -1.90
CA LEU A 136 8.45 -20.70 -0.96
C LEU A 136 8.35 -21.53 0.34
N ALA A 137 8.52 -22.85 0.27
CA ALA A 137 8.51 -23.71 1.44
C ALA A 137 9.71 -23.51 2.38
N LYS A 138 10.81 -22.87 1.95
CA LYS A 138 12.07 -22.75 2.71
C LYS A 138 12.17 -21.50 3.60
N GLY A 139 11.30 -20.51 3.41
CA GLY A 139 11.24 -19.29 4.24
C GLY A 139 12.45 -18.35 4.11
N PRO A 140 12.39 -17.09 4.59
CA PRO A 140 13.47 -16.12 4.40
C PRO A 140 14.11 -15.66 5.71
N GLU A 141 15.43 -15.79 5.81
CA GLU A 141 16.25 -15.19 6.88
C GLU A 141 17.15 -14.04 6.37
N ALA A 142 17.48 -13.16 7.32
CA ALA A 142 18.51 -12.11 7.34
C ALA A 142 18.21 -10.69 6.78
N ILE A 143 18.63 -9.70 7.60
CA ILE A 143 19.05 -8.29 7.39
C ILE A 143 18.08 -7.14 7.87
N PRO A 144 18.57 -6.12 8.64
CA PRO A 144 17.74 -5.21 9.46
C PRO A 144 17.60 -3.77 8.92
N GLN A 145 16.54 -3.05 9.34
CA GLN A 145 16.27 -1.63 9.02
C GLN A 145 16.45 -0.67 10.21
N ARG A 146 16.88 0.57 9.89
CA ARG A 146 17.05 1.70 10.82
C ARG A 146 15.85 2.67 10.78
N LYS A 147 15.62 3.33 11.91
CA LYS A 147 14.58 4.35 12.16
C LYS A 147 15.17 5.65 12.72
N ARG A 148 14.40 6.73 12.66
CA ARG A 148 14.38 7.80 13.69
C ARG A 148 13.07 8.61 13.68
N ILE A 149 12.77 9.21 14.83
CA ILE A 149 11.55 9.94 15.25
C ILE A 149 11.93 11.35 15.73
N GLU A 150 10.99 12.30 15.74
CA GLU A 150 11.01 13.53 16.56
C GLU A 150 9.85 13.61 17.57
N LYS A 151 10.08 14.24 18.74
CA LYS A 151 9.25 14.13 19.96
C LYS A 151 8.88 15.51 20.55
N ALA A 152 7.59 15.86 20.56
CA ALA A 152 6.91 16.69 21.57
C ALA A 152 5.37 16.64 21.40
N VAL A 153 4.88 16.76 20.17
CA VAL A 153 3.48 16.41 19.77
C VAL A 153 3.18 14.90 19.98
N SER A 154 4.24 14.14 20.22
CA SER A 154 4.29 12.70 20.30
C SER A 154 3.52 12.11 21.46
N GLU A 155 3.41 12.74 22.64
CA GLU A 155 2.90 12.04 23.83
C GLU A 155 1.37 11.87 23.83
N MET A 156 0.62 12.88 23.38
CA MET A 156 -0.84 12.80 23.22
C MET A 156 -1.25 11.95 22.00
N ILE A 157 -0.54 12.09 20.88
CA ILE A 157 -0.70 11.22 19.71
C ILE A 157 -0.33 9.78 20.09
N HIS A 158 0.72 9.57 20.89
CA HIS A 158 1.11 8.24 21.37
C HIS A 158 -0.02 7.60 22.17
N ASP A 159 -0.67 8.32 23.09
CA ASP A 159 -1.74 7.74 23.91
C ASP A 159 -2.96 7.32 23.07
N MET A 160 -3.41 8.18 22.16
CA MET A 160 -4.50 7.87 21.22
C MET A 160 -4.14 6.71 20.29
N TYR A 161 -2.93 6.72 19.72
CA TYR A 161 -2.44 5.66 18.85
C TYR A 161 -2.34 4.33 19.62
N LYS A 162 -1.82 4.37 20.84
CA LYS A 162 -1.54 3.20 21.68
C LYS A 162 -2.80 2.54 22.22
N SER A 163 -3.87 3.31 22.45
CA SER A 163 -5.12 2.79 23.02
C SER A 163 -6.17 2.40 21.96
N HIS A 164 -6.39 3.24 20.93
CA HIS A 164 -7.50 3.06 19.98
C HIS A 164 -7.02 2.52 18.64
N LEU A 165 -6.06 3.20 18.00
CA LEU A 165 -5.57 2.78 16.68
C LEU A 165 -4.88 1.43 16.70
N ARG A 166 -4.11 1.10 17.76
CA ARG A 166 -3.52 -0.23 17.92
C ARG A 166 -4.55 -1.35 18.02
N LYS A 167 -5.64 -1.11 18.74
CA LYS A 167 -6.73 -2.08 18.85
C LYS A 167 -7.40 -2.27 17.49
N MET A 168 -7.64 -1.18 16.76
CA MET A 168 -8.18 -1.24 15.39
C MET A 168 -7.23 -1.97 14.43
N GLN A 169 -5.91 -1.72 14.50
CA GLN A 169 -4.90 -2.44 13.73
C GLN A 169 -4.87 -3.94 14.06
N SER A 170 -4.94 -4.31 15.34
CA SER A 170 -5.01 -5.71 15.75
C SER A 170 -6.27 -6.40 15.21
N ASN A 171 -7.43 -5.75 15.35
CA ASN A 171 -8.70 -6.26 14.83
C ASN A 171 -8.67 -6.39 13.31
N MET A 172 -8.08 -5.42 12.60
CA MET A 172 -7.90 -5.45 11.15
C MET A 172 -7.08 -6.67 10.72
N HIS A 173 -5.95 -6.93 11.40
CA HIS A 173 -5.12 -8.09 11.11
C HIS A 173 -5.81 -9.41 11.42
N LEU A 174 -6.55 -9.51 12.52
CA LEU A 174 -7.35 -10.70 12.84
C LEU A 174 -8.49 -10.93 11.82
N CYS A 175 -9.13 -9.86 11.35
CA CYS A 175 -10.10 -9.93 10.26
C CYS A 175 -9.45 -10.46 8.97
N ALA A 176 -8.25 -9.96 8.63
CA ALA A 176 -7.50 -10.41 7.46
C ALA A 176 -7.08 -11.89 7.54
N VAL A 177 -6.79 -12.42 8.74
CA VAL A 177 -6.57 -13.87 8.96
C VAL A 177 -7.80 -14.67 8.55
N ASN A 178 -8.99 -14.27 9.03
CA ASN A 178 -10.23 -14.93 8.65
C ASN A 178 -10.49 -14.82 7.13
N CYS A 179 -10.09 -13.71 6.49
CA CYS A 179 -10.16 -13.58 5.04
C CYS A 179 -9.28 -14.63 4.32
N CYS A 180 -8.11 -14.96 4.86
CA CYS A 180 -7.19 -15.92 4.25
C CYS A 180 -7.59 -17.39 4.50
N ASP A 181 -8.18 -17.69 5.64
CA ASP A 181 -8.57 -19.04 6.06
C ASP A 181 -9.89 -19.54 5.43
N ASP A 182 -10.78 -18.63 5.01
CA ASP A 182 -12.10 -18.97 4.44
C ASP A 182 -11.99 -19.37 2.95
N LEU A 183 -11.45 -20.58 2.71
CA LEU A 183 -11.31 -21.17 1.38
C LEU A 183 -12.66 -21.44 0.69
N GLY A 184 -13.76 -21.48 1.45
CA GLY A 184 -15.11 -21.79 0.96
C GLY A 184 -15.81 -20.60 0.31
N HIS A 185 -15.78 -19.43 0.94
CA HIS A 185 -16.41 -18.22 0.39
C HIS A 185 -15.47 -17.40 -0.49
N ARG A 186 -14.16 -17.70 -0.49
CA ARG A 186 -13.15 -16.94 -1.27
C ARG A 186 -12.33 -17.86 -2.17
N PRO A 187 -12.90 -18.24 -3.32
CA PRO A 187 -12.25 -19.18 -4.23
C PRO A 187 -11.03 -18.59 -4.96
N THR A 188 -10.92 -17.25 -5.05
CA THR A 188 -9.86 -16.56 -5.80
C THR A 188 -9.04 -15.62 -4.92
N LEU A 189 -7.84 -15.26 -5.41
CA LEU A 189 -6.98 -14.26 -4.79
C LEU A 189 -7.68 -12.89 -4.68
N GLU A 190 -8.44 -12.50 -5.70
CA GLU A 190 -9.17 -11.22 -5.74
C GLU A 190 -10.23 -11.12 -4.63
N ASN A 191 -10.96 -12.20 -4.36
CA ASN A 191 -11.93 -12.23 -3.25
C ASN A 191 -11.24 -12.09 -1.88
N VAL A 192 -10.06 -12.69 -1.72
CA VAL A 192 -9.28 -12.55 -0.48
C VAL A 192 -8.81 -11.10 -0.31
N GLN A 193 -8.25 -10.50 -1.37
CA GLN A 193 -7.77 -9.12 -1.37
C GLN A 193 -8.89 -8.11 -1.04
N SER A 194 -10.02 -8.21 -1.74
CA SER A 194 -11.17 -7.32 -1.52
C SER A 194 -11.65 -7.33 -0.07
N CYS A 195 -11.69 -8.48 0.60
CA CYS A 195 -12.02 -8.50 2.02
C CYS A 195 -10.93 -7.92 2.92
N ILE A 196 -9.65 -8.16 2.61
CA ILE A 196 -8.57 -7.58 3.42
C ILE A 196 -8.66 -6.05 3.34
N GLU A 197 -9.03 -5.50 2.18
CA GLU A 197 -9.35 -4.08 2.01
C GLU A 197 -10.56 -3.66 2.87
N ASP A 198 -11.64 -4.44 2.89
CA ASP A 198 -12.80 -4.18 3.77
C ASP A 198 -12.42 -4.20 5.26
N CYS A 199 -11.54 -5.11 5.66
CA CYS A 199 -10.99 -5.16 7.03
C CYS A 199 -10.19 -3.90 7.37
N ALA A 200 -9.49 -3.31 6.40
CA ALA A 200 -8.72 -2.07 6.56
C ALA A 200 -9.59 -0.80 6.62
N ALA A 201 -10.77 -0.83 6.00
CA ALA A 201 -11.61 0.35 5.84
C ALA A 201 -11.96 1.09 7.16
N PRO A 202 -12.28 0.42 8.28
CA PRO A 202 -12.51 1.10 9.56
C PRO A 202 -11.29 1.87 10.07
N LEU A 203 -10.09 1.31 9.93
CA LEU A 203 -8.84 1.94 10.36
C LEU A 203 -8.52 3.16 9.49
N LEU A 204 -8.72 3.06 8.17
CA LEU A 204 -8.51 4.17 7.24
C LEU A 204 -9.48 5.32 7.53
N ARG A 205 -10.79 5.06 7.70
CA ARG A 205 -11.77 6.09 8.07
C ARG A 205 -11.42 6.81 9.37
N ALA A 206 -10.93 6.07 10.36
CA ALA A 206 -10.46 6.65 11.61
C ALA A 206 -9.23 7.55 11.41
N GLN A 207 -8.28 7.13 10.58
CA GLN A 207 -7.10 7.95 10.25
C GLN A 207 -7.50 9.23 9.50
N ASP A 208 -8.37 9.14 8.49
CA ASP A 208 -8.86 10.29 7.73
C ASP A 208 -9.57 11.31 8.62
N TYR A 209 -10.43 10.83 9.52
CA TYR A 209 -11.11 11.68 10.49
C TYR A 209 -10.12 12.43 11.40
N ILE A 210 -9.11 11.73 11.93
CA ILE A 210 -8.07 12.37 12.75
C ILE A 210 -7.31 13.42 11.95
N GLN A 211 -6.93 13.12 10.70
CA GLN A 211 -6.23 14.06 9.84
C GLN A 211 -7.09 15.30 9.55
N HIS A 212 -8.39 15.12 9.32
CA HIS A 212 -9.33 16.20 9.11
C HIS A 212 -9.41 17.13 10.33
N GLU A 213 -9.62 16.57 11.53
CA GLU A 213 -9.69 17.35 12.79
C GLU A 213 -8.39 18.10 13.07
N LEU A 214 -7.23 17.46 12.85
CA LEU A 214 -5.93 18.10 13.00
C LEU A 214 -5.73 19.22 11.96
N GLY A 215 -6.19 19.02 10.72
CA GLY A 215 -6.16 20.03 9.66
C GLY A 215 -7.00 21.26 10.00
N LEU A 216 -8.22 21.06 10.52
CA LEU A 216 -9.07 22.16 11.01
C LEU A 216 -8.40 22.93 12.15
N PHE A 217 -7.80 22.22 13.11
CA PHE A 217 -7.07 22.84 14.20
C PHE A 217 -5.90 23.70 13.70
N GLN A 218 -5.09 23.16 12.78
CA GLN A 218 -3.96 23.87 12.17
C GLN A 218 -4.41 25.10 11.38
N SER A 219 -5.45 24.98 10.55
CA SER A 219 -6.00 26.09 9.77
C SER A 219 -6.51 27.21 10.68
N ASN A 220 -7.25 26.85 11.73
CA ASN A 220 -7.80 27.80 12.69
C ASN A 220 -6.69 28.53 13.49
N LEU A 221 -5.64 27.82 13.89
CA LEU A 221 -4.47 28.44 14.52
C LEU A 221 -3.75 29.39 13.56
N GLN A 222 -3.53 28.97 12.32
CA GLN A 222 -2.89 29.79 11.30
C GLN A 222 -3.70 31.07 11.00
N ASN A 223 -5.03 30.94 10.90
CA ASN A 223 -5.92 32.08 10.72
C ASN A 223 -5.87 33.05 11.92
N CYS A 224 -5.76 32.55 13.16
CA CYS A 224 -5.59 33.39 14.34
C CYS A 224 -4.29 34.20 14.29
N VAL A 225 -3.18 33.55 13.90
CA VAL A 225 -1.88 34.21 13.74
C VAL A 225 -1.93 35.24 12.60
N MET A 226 -2.61 34.93 11.48
CA MET A 226 -2.80 35.86 10.37
C MET A 226 -3.60 37.10 10.79
N GLN A 227 -4.66 36.93 11.59
CA GLN A 227 -5.42 38.04 12.16
C GLN A 227 -4.56 38.92 13.08
N CYS A 228 -3.57 38.36 13.78
CA CYS A 228 -2.62 39.17 14.55
C CYS A 228 -1.76 40.06 13.65
N ASP A 229 -1.32 39.57 12.48
CA ASP A 229 -0.59 40.36 11.49
C ASP A 229 -1.46 41.48 10.92
N ASP A 230 -2.70 41.16 10.52
CA ASP A 230 -3.64 42.13 9.96
C ASP A 230 -3.97 43.26 10.96
N ASN A 231 -4.24 42.90 12.22
CA ASN A 231 -4.53 43.87 13.28
C ASN A 231 -3.33 44.80 13.55
N VAL A 232 -2.11 44.25 13.57
CA VAL A 232 -0.90 45.05 13.77
C VAL A 232 -0.67 45.96 12.57
N ARG A 233 -0.87 45.48 11.34
CA ARG A 233 -0.76 46.28 10.11
C ARG A 233 -1.78 47.40 10.05
N SER A 234 -3.02 47.18 10.49
CA SER A 234 -4.03 48.26 10.53
C SER A 234 -3.68 49.38 11.50
N ASP A 235 -2.88 49.08 12.53
CA ASP A 235 -2.48 50.02 13.57
C ASP A 235 -1.20 50.82 13.22
N VAL A 236 -0.54 50.53 12.09
CA VAL A 236 0.71 51.18 11.64
C VAL A 236 0.40 52.44 10.81
N PRO A 237 0.77 53.65 11.29
CA PRO A 237 0.62 54.90 10.53
C PRO A 237 1.60 54.95 9.36
N MET A 238 1.22 55.64 8.28
CA MET A 238 2.05 55.85 7.07
C MET A 238 3.43 56.49 7.34
N ASN A 239 3.60 57.23 8.45
CA ASN A 239 4.86 57.87 8.86
C ASN A 239 5.44 57.22 10.13
N THR A 240 5.74 55.92 10.06
CA THR A 240 6.26 55.15 11.20
C THR A 240 7.75 55.43 11.42
N HIS A 241 8.15 55.79 12.65
CA HIS A 241 9.57 55.97 13.01
C HIS A 241 10.18 54.64 13.48
N GLU A 242 11.50 54.48 13.33
CA GLU A 242 12.21 53.22 13.66
C GLU A 242 12.01 52.78 15.13
N SER A 243 11.80 53.72 16.04
CA SER A 243 11.48 53.47 17.46
C SER A 243 10.12 52.79 17.68
N ASP A 244 9.15 52.98 16.78
CA ASP A 244 7.80 52.43 16.89
C ASP A 244 7.72 50.98 16.38
N ILE A 245 8.68 50.55 15.55
CA ILE A 245 8.75 49.18 15.02
C ILE A 245 8.83 48.15 16.16
N SER A 246 9.56 48.47 17.23
CA SER A 246 9.70 47.59 18.40
C SER A 246 8.36 47.40 19.14
N LYS A 247 7.50 48.43 19.14
CA LYS A 247 6.16 48.38 19.76
C LYS A 247 5.22 47.47 18.95
N TYR A 248 5.19 47.60 17.63
CA TYR A 248 4.36 46.76 16.75
C TYR A 248 4.81 45.30 16.77
N ARG A 249 6.12 45.07 16.80
CA ARG A 249 6.67 43.71 16.98
C ARG A 249 6.23 43.10 18.31
N TYR A 250 6.31 43.84 19.41
CA TYR A 250 5.84 43.37 20.71
C TYR A 250 4.33 43.07 20.73
N GLN A 251 3.52 43.90 20.05
CA GLN A 251 2.07 43.67 19.91
C GLN A 251 1.76 42.39 19.13
N TYR A 252 2.45 42.16 18.00
CA TYR A 252 2.34 40.92 17.23
C TYR A 252 2.74 39.69 18.06
N GLU A 253 3.88 39.76 18.76
CA GLU A 253 4.37 38.69 19.65
C GLU A 253 3.37 38.41 20.78
N CYS A 254 2.80 39.43 21.43
CA CYS A 254 1.77 39.24 22.45
C CYS A 254 0.48 38.62 21.89
N CYS A 255 0.06 39.02 20.69
CA CYS A 255 -1.15 38.49 20.05
C CYS A 255 -0.97 37.02 19.65
N THR A 256 0.16 36.69 19.01
CA THR A 256 0.48 35.32 18.60
C THR A 256 0.60 34.38 19.81
N MET A 257 1.20 34.83 20.91
CA MET A 257 1.22 34.07 22.17
C MET A 257 -0.19 33.78 22.70
N LYS A 258 -1.08 34.76 22.72
CA LYS A 258 -2.49 34.56 23.12
C LYS A 258 -3.23 33.60 22.19
N CYS A 259 -2.98 33.65 20.88
CA CYS A 259 -3.51 32.68 19.93
C CYS A 259 -3.03 31.26 20.27
N VAL A 260 -1.72 31.08 20.43
CA VAL A 260 -1.14 29.77 20.76
C VAL A 260 -1.71 29.24 22.08
N ASP A 261 -1.77 30.05 23.14
CA ASP A 261 -2.33 29.66 24.43
C ASP A 261 -3.81 29.23 24.33
N LYS A 262 -4.61 29.97 23.56
CA LYS A 262 -6.02 29.62 23.28
C LYS A 262 -6.12 28.24 22.64
N TYR A 263 -5.34 27.98 21.59
CA TYR A 263 -5.42 26.71 20.86
C TYR A 263 -4.81 25.55 21.65
N ILE A 264 -3.74 25.76 22.42
CA ILE A 264 -3.23 24.77 23.39
C ILE A 264 -4.34 24.37 24.37
N GLY A 265 -5.12 25.32 24.87
CA GLY A 265 -6.25 25.07 25.76
C GLY A 265 -7.40 24.25 25.13
N LEU A 266 -7.53 24.24 23.80
CA LEU A 266 -8.56 23.48 23.08
C LEU A 266 -8.17 22.01 22.85
N ILE A 267 -6.87 21.69 22.84
CA ILE A 267 -6.36 20.34 22.54
C ILE A 267 -7.02 19.26 23.41
N PRO A 268 -7.15 19.40 24.75
CA PRO A 268 -7.74 18.35 25.58
C PRO A 268 -9.20 18.04 25.21
N SER A 269 -9.98 19.05 24.81
CA SER A 269 -11.38 18.86 24.42
C SER A 269 -11.49 18.18 23.07
N MET A 270 -10.71 18.64 22.08
CA MET A 270 -10.62 18.03 20.76
C MET A 270 -10.24 16.54 20.86
N MET A 271 -9.22 16.22 21.66
CA MET A 271 -8.77 14.83 21.87
C MET A 271 -9.85 13.95 22.51
N ARG A 272 -10.68 14.49 23.43
CA ARG A 272 -11.82 13.74 23.99
C ARG A 272 -12.88 13.44 22.94
N SER A 273 -13.19 14.42 22.09
CA SER A 273 -14.13 14.23 20.97
C SER A 273 -13.63 13.14 20.02
N ILE A 274 -12.35 13.22 19.60
CA ILE A 274 -11.74 12.21 18.73
C ILE A 274 -11.79 10.81 19.36
N LYS A 275 -11.39 10.67 20.63
CA LYS A 275 -11.45 9.38 21.34
C LYS A 275 -12.87 8.81 21.37
N THR A 276 -13.88 9.65 21.61
CA THR A 276 -15.29 9.24 21.66
C THR A 276 -15.75 8.71 20.30
N VAL A 277 -15.43 9.41 19.22
CA VAL A 277 -15.74 8.99 17.84
C VAL A 277 -15.06 7.66 17.51
N LEU A 278 -13.78 7.51 17.87
CA LEU A 278 -13.04 6.26 17.64
C LEU A 278 -13.56 5.07 18.46
N ALA A 279 -14.11 5.31 19.66
CA ALA A 279 -14.66 4.26 20.52
C ALA A 279 -16.00 3.71 20.03
N ASN A 280 -16.84 4.56 19.43
CA ASN A 280 -18.16 4.18 18.91
C ASN A 280 -18.09 3.53 17.52
N GLY A 281 -16.93 3.60 16.86
CA GLY A 281 -16.66 2.96 15.58
C GLY A 281 -16.98 3.86 14.37
N PRO A 282 -16.31 3.65 13.23
CA PRO A 282 -16.36 4.55 12.07
C PRO A 282 -17.65 4.48 11.25
N ASN A 283 -18.71 3.83 11.76
CA ASN A 283 -20.04 3.83 11.15
C ASN A 283 -20.90 5.00 11.67
N ASP A 284 -20.53 5.59 12.82
CA ASP A 284 -21.13 6.83 13.33
C ASP A 284 -20.39 8.09 12.86
N ILE A 285 -19.28 7.93 12.12
CA ILE A 285 -18.62 9.02 11.38
C ILE A 285 -19.51 9.30 10.16
N LYS A 286 -20.64 9.98 10.38
CA LYS A 286 -21.41 10.57 9.29
C LYS A 286 -20.46 11.51 8.54
N GLN A 287 -20.35 11.31 7.23
CA GLN A 287 -19.66 12.24 6.33
C GLN A 287 -20.17 13.65 6.63
N ALA A 288 -19.28 14.49 7.16
CA ALA A 288 -19.45 15.94 7.20
C ALA A 288 -18.95 16.50 5.87
#